data_AF-A0A9K3LTY0-F1
#
_entry.id   AF-A0A9K3LTY0-F1
#
_cell.length_a   1.000
_cell.length_b   1.000
_cell.length_c   1.000
_cell.angle_alpha   90.00
_cell.angle_beta   90.00
_cell.angle_gamma   90.00
#
_symmetry.space_group_name_H-M   'P 1'
#
loop_
_entity.id
_entity.type
_entity.pdbx_description
1 polymer ?
#
loop_
_entity_poly.entity_id
_entity_poly.type
_entity_poly.pdbx_seq_one_letter_code
_entity_poly.pdbx_strand_id
1 'polypeptide(L)'
;MTIFQTKRSTVMKDFEEWRFLLRNDGFNVDDDRDPAPGNIPVPGETLNDQQTWGWGGRCHRKVFGGTDDMPKLIQLTDSESKLMTILSLFLCLFPATYLDEVLLAEINRNLDKEKARRIGLGEFLRFLGLWYYMATFKGVTRAQFWSTKDIDPYSGALIRFHGMMSKQRFDLILKSLRYTNRLAPAYEDKFHGIRQLIEAATS
;
A
#
# COMPACT_ATOMS: atom_id res chain seq x y z
N MET A 1 12.24 16.16 -63.88
CA MET A 1 13.16 16.68 -62.85
C MET A 1 12.47 16.51 -61.51
N THR A 2 13.17 15.90 -60.56
CA THR A 2 12.65 14.96 -59.55
C THR A 2 11.87 15.59 -58.41
N ILE A 3 10.78 14.92 -58.03
CA ILE A 3 9.88 15.19 -56.90
C ILE A 3 10.58 14.81 -55.60
N PHE A 4 10.76 15.76 -54.67
CA PHE A 4 11.08 15.43 -53.28
C PHE A 4 9.77 15.23 -52.52
N GLN A 5 9.41 13.97 -52.30
CA GLN A 5 8.51 13.59 -51.22
C GLN A 5 9.28 13.65 -49.89
N THR A 6 8.69 14.23 -48.86
CA THR A 6 9.03 13.87 -47.48
C THR A 6 7.75 13.76 -46.65
N LYS A 7 7.71 12.69 -45.87
CA LYS A 7 6.53 11.94 -45.45
C LYS A 7 5.58 12.71 -44.53
N ARG A 8 4.29 12.37 -44.67
CA ARG A 8 3.18 12.65 -43.76
C ARG A 8 3.58 12.41 -42.30
N SER A 9 3.27 13.37 -41.45
CA SER A 9 3.29 13.25 -39.99
C SER A 9 2.30 12.17 -39.55
N THR A 10 2.81 11.02 -39.12
CA THR A 10 2.02 10.07 -38.35
C THR A 10 1.93 10.61 -36.93
N VAL A 11 0.72 10.99 -36.49
CA VAL A 11 0.45 11.32 -35.09
C VAL A 11 0.79 10.07 -34.26
N MET A 12 1.80 10.18 -33.39
CA MET A 12 2.18 9.10 -32.47
C MET A 12 1.02 8.77 -31.55
N LYS A 13 0.63 7.49 -31.51
CA LYS A 13 -0.54 7.03 -30.77
C LYS A 13 -0.20 6.25 -29.50
N ASP A 14 1.08 6.07 -29.17
CA ASP A 14 1.46 5.27 -28.01
C ASP A 14 2.72 5.80 -27.31
N PHE A 15 2.66 5.89 -25.98
CA PHE A 15 3.73 6.44 -25.14
C PHE A 15 4.92 5.48 -25.06
N GLU A 16 4.68 4.18 -25.13
CA GLU A 16 5.72 3.14 -25.13
C GLU A 16 6.51 3.10 -26.44
N GLU A 17 5.88 3.44 -27.57
CA GLU A 17 6.54 3.50 -28.88
C GLU A 17 7.53 4.68 -28.95
N TRP A 18 7.17 5.83 -28.36
CA TRP A 18 8.05 6.99 -28.23
C TRP A 18 9.27 6.71 -27.33
N ARG A 19 9.06 5.98 -26.23
CA ARG A 19 10.12 5.57 -25.30
C ARG A 19 11.16 4.67 -25.96
N PHE A 20 10.72 3.74 -26.81
CA PHE A 20 11.62 2.86 -27.55
C PHE A 20 12.52 3.65 -28.51
N LEU A 21 11.94 4.61 -29.24
CA LEU A 21 12.69 5.46 -30.17
C LEU A 21 13.75 6.30 -29.46
N LEU A 22 13.43 6.89 -28.31
CA LEU A 22 14.40 7.66 -27.53
C LEU A 22 15.58 6.83 -27.02
N ARG A 23 15.33 5.59 -26.55
CA ARG A 23 16.42 4.69 -26.15
C ARG A 23 17.28 4.27 -27.35
N ASN A 24 16.66 4.02 -28.50
CA ASN A 24 17.38 3.71 -29.74
C ASN A 24 18.26 4.88 -30.20
N ASP A 25 17.83 6.11 -29.95
CA ASP A 25 18.60 7.33 -30.23
C ASP A 25 19.62 7.68 -29.11
N GLY A 26 19.76 6.81 -28.10
CA GLY A 26 20.75 6.93 -27.03
C GLY A 26 20.38 7.87 -25.89
N PHE A 27 19.13 8.36 -25.84
CA PHE A 27 18.64 9.15 -24.71
C PHE A 27 18.29 8.24 -23.53
N ASN A 28 18.85 8.56 -22.36
CA ASN A 28 18.53 7.85 -21.13
C ASN A 28 17.17 8.36 -20.60
N VAL A 29 16.12 7.56 -20.79
CA VAL A 29 14.78 7.85 -20.28
C VAL A 29 14.64 7.18 -18.92
N ASP A 30 14.62 7.99 -17.86
CA ASP A 30 14.38 7.53 -16.49
C ASP A 30 12.93 7.01 -16.38
N ASP A 31 12.79 5.69 -16.28
CA ASP A 31 11.49 4.98 -16.34
C ASP A 31 11.24 4.12 -15.10
N ASP A 32 11.98 4.35 -14.00
CA ASP A 32 11.88 3.62 -12.72
C ASP A 32 11.95 2.07 -12.80
N ARG A 33 12.22 1.51 -13.99
CA ARG A 33 12.31 0.06 -14.28
C ARG A 33 13.75 -0.46 -14.14
N ASP A 34 14.73 0.43 -14.25
CA ASP A 34 16.13 0.11 -14.04
C ASP A 34 16.50 0.34 -12.56
N PRO A 35 17.33 -0.52 -11.96
CA PRO A 35 17.76 -0.30 -10.59
C PRO A 35 18.53 1.02 -10.50
N ALA A 36 18.16 1.86 -9.54
CA ALA A 36 18.92 3.07 -9.23
C ALA A 36 20.41 2.71 -9.03
N PRO A 37 21.37 3.60 -9.37
CA PRO A 37 22.80 3.28 -9.34
C PRO A 37 23.30 2.72 -8.00
N GLY A 38 22.67 3.09 -6.88
CA GLY A 38 22.98 2.58 -5.54
C GLY A 38 22.38 1.20 -5.19
N ASN A 39 21.53 0.65 -6.05
CA ASN A 39 20.88 -0.66 -5.90
C ASN A 39 21.49 -1.73 -6.82
N ILE A 40 22.50 -1.38 -7.63
CA ILE A 40 23.27 -2.34 -8.42
C ILE A 40 24.24 -3.04 -7.47
N PRO A 41 24.12 -4.36 -7.24
CA PRO A 41 25.00 -5.06 -6.31
C PRO A 41 26.44 -5.06 -6.85
N VAL A 42 27.38 -4.59 -6.04
CA VAL A 42 28.81 -4.62 -6.37
C VAL A 42 29.31 -6.07 -6.24
N PRO A 43 30.05 -6.62 -7.23
CA PRO A 43 30.54 -7.99 -7.14
C PRO A 43 31.51 -8.16 -5.97
N GLY A 44 31.12 -8.94 -4.95
CA GLY A 44 31.98 -9.30 -3.82
C GLY A 44 31.73 -8.56 -2.50
N GLU A 45 30.75 -7.64 -2.44
CA GLU A 45 30.36 -7.03 -1.16
C GLU A 45 29.46 -7.96 -0.34
N THR A 46 29.87 -8.25 0.89
CA THR A 46 28.99 -8.80 1.93
C THR A 46 27.96 -7.73 2.31
N LEU A 47 26.69 -8.03 2.07
CA LEU A 47 25.49 -7.27 2.44
C LEU A 47 25.43 -6.91 3.93
N ASN A 48 26.20 -5.93 4.41
CA ASN A 48 26.21 -5.62 5.85
C ASN A 48 25.78 -4.20 6.22
N ASP A 49 25.71 -3.23 5.30
CA ASP A 49 25.39 -1.84 5.68
C ASP A 49 23.98 -1.37 5.27
N GLN A 50 23.27 -2.13 4.43
CA GLN A 50 21.89 -1.79 4.01
C GLN A 50 20.79 -2.47 4.86
N GLN A 51 21.15 -3.25 5.90
CA GLN A 51 20.20 -3.97 6.76
C GLN A 51 19.98 -3.35 8.14
N THR A 52 20.66 -2.26 8.50
CA THR A 52 20.39 -1.59 9.77
C THR A 52 19.21 -0.63 9.64
N TRP A 53 18.05 -1.03 10.15
CA TRP A 53 16.98 -0.07 10.46
C TRP A 53 17.43 0.81 11.63
N GLY A 54 17.76 2.07 11.34
CA GLY A 54 18.18 3.06 12.33
C GLY A 54 18.30 4.44 11.71
N TRP A 55 17.96 5.49 12.46
CA TRP A 55 18.13 6.87 12.02
C TRP A 55 19.63 7.23 12.05
N GLY A 56 20.28 7.26 10.89
CA GLY A 56 21.70 7.59 10.73
C GLY A 56 22.03 9.09 10.90
N GLY A 57 21.21 9.86 11.63
CA GLY A 57 21.44 11.28 11.92
C GLY A 57 21.15 12.24 10.75
N ARG A 58 21.08 11.75 9.51
CA ARG A 58 20.82 12.58 8.32
C ARG A 58 19.37 12.46 7.86
N CYS A 59 18.62 13.54 7.99
CA CYS A 59 17.33 13.68 7.34
C CYS A 59 17.55 14.02 5.86
N HIS A 60 17.37 13.06 4.96
CA HIS A 60 17.57 13.26 3.52
C HIS A 60 16.69 14.40 2.98
N ARG A 61 15.43 14.53 3.47
CA ARG A 61 14.56 15.67 3.13
C ARG A 61 15.22 17.03 3.43
N LYS A 62 15.84 17.20 4.61
CA LYS A 62 16.54 18.45 4.97
C LYS A 62 17.81 18.66 4.14
N VAL A 63 18.55 17.59 3.83
CA VAL A 63 19.75 17.66 2.98
C VAL A 63 19.40 18.12 1.56
N PHE A 64 18.26 17.70 1.03
CA PHE A 64 17.73 18.15 -0.27
C PHE A 64 16.98 19.50 -0.20
N GLY A 65 17.15 20.28 0.87
CA GLY A 65 16.55 21.60 1.00
C GLY A 65 15.04 21.60 1.25
N GLY A 66 14.48 20.47 1.69
CA GLY A 66 13.07 20.37 2.03
C GLY A 66 12.71 21.30 3.19
N THR A 67 11.63 22.06 3.01
CA THR A 67 11.06 22.98 3.99
C THR A 67 10.41 22.22 5.15
N ASP A 68 10.43 22.84 6.34
CA ASP A 68 9.74 22.34 7.52
C ASP A 68 8.26 22.73 7.47
N ASP A 69 7.58 22.23 6.45
CA ASP A 69 6.15 22.47 6.27
C ASP A 69 5.33 21.55 7.16
N MET A 70 4.31 22.13 7.79
CA MET A 70 3.32 21.34 8.52
C MET A 70 2.69 20.29 7.59
N PRO A 71 2.46 19.06 8.07
CA PRO A 71 1.81 18.03 7.27
C PRO A 71 0.39 18.49 6.93
N LYS A 72 0.08 18.57 5.64
CA LYS A 72 -1.24 18.94 5.12
C LYS A 72 -1.80 17.79 4.30
N LEU A 73 -3.09 17.51 4.47
CA LEU A 73 -3.83 16.69 3.52
C LEU A 73 -4.14 17.58 2.31
N ILE A 74 -3.40 17.39 1.22
CA ILE A 74 -3.42 18.28 0.04
C ILE A 74 -4.84 18.43 -0.54
N GLN A 75 -5.69 17.42 -0.35
CA GLN A 75 -7.06 17.36 -0.87
C GLN A 75 -8.13 17.96 0.07
N LEU A 76 -7.74 18.45 1.26
CA LEU A 76 -8.67 18.99 2.25
C LEU A 76 -8.29 20.43 2.62
N THR A 77 -9.24 21.35 2.56
CA THR A 77 -9.04 22.68 3.14
C THR A 77 -9.05 22.61 4.67
N ASP A 78 -8.34 23.53 5.33
CA ASP A 78 -8.31 23.62 6.79
C ASP A 78 -9.71 23.76 7.40
N SER A 79 -10.64 24.41 6.70
CA SER A 79 -12.04 24.53 7.09
C SER A 79 -12.80 23.19 7.05
N GLU A 80 -12.60 22.39 6.00
CA GLU A 80 -13.29 21.11 5.85
C GLU A 80 -12.78 20.10 6.88
N SER A 81 -11.47 20.08 7.11
CA SER A 81 -10.84 19.17 8.09
C SER A 81 -11.36 19.37 9.52
N LYS A 82 -11.65 20.61 9.92
CA LYS A 82 -12.18 20.95 11.27
C LYS A 82 -13.63 20.52 11.49
N LEU A 83 -14.40 20.40 10.41
CA LEU A 83 -15.81 19.99 10.46
C LEU A 83 -15.97 18.47 10.33
N MET A 84 -14.89 17.76 9.96
CA MET A 84 -14.90 16.32 9.80
C MET A 84 -14.76 15.58 11.13
N THR A 85 -15.49 14.47 11.24
CA THR A 85 -15.28 13.54 12.35
C THR A 85 -13.94 12.83 12.21
N ILE A 86 -13.40 12.30 13.32
CA ILE A 86 -12.18 11.48 13.31
C ILE A 86 -12.32 10.30 12.33
N LEU A 87 -13.50 9.69 12.25
CA LEU A 87 -13.77 8.60 11.30
C LEU A 87 -13.69 9.08 9.85
N SER A 88 -14.25 10.26 9.54
CA SER A 88 -14.18 10.84 8.19
C SER A 88 -12.72 11.11 7.79
N LEU A 89 -11.94 11.73 8.67
CA LEU A 89 -10.51 11.97 8.44
C LEU A 89 -9.74 10.66 8.25
N PHE A 90 -10.05 9.64 9.05
CA PHE A 90 -9.45 8.32 8.92
C PHE A 90 -9.77 7.68 7.57
N LEU A 91 -11.02 7.77 7.09
CA LEU A 91 -11.42 7.23 5.79
C LEU A 91 -10.75 7.96 4.62
N CYS A 92 -10.42 9.25 4.75
CA CYS A 92 -9.64 10.00 3.76
C CYS A 92 -8.22 9.46 3.58
N LEU A 93 -7.69 8.69 4.53
CA LEU A 93 -6.36 8.06 4.41
C LEU A 93 -6.37 6.82 3.51
N PHE A 94 -7.55 6.34 3.10
CA PHE A 94 -7.67 5.15 2.28
C PHE A 94 -8.10 5.50 0.85
N PRO A 95 -7.43 4.94 -0.17
CA PRO A 95 -7.88 5.08 -1.55
C PRO A 95 -9.17 4.28 -1.74
N ALA A 96 -10.31 4.98 -1.79
CA ALA A 96 -11.65 4.39 -1.78
C ALA A 96 -11.90 3.46 -2.99
N THR A 97 -11.44 3.85 -4.18
CA THR A 97 -11.55 3.04 -5.40
C THR A 97 -10.77 1.73 -5.29
N TYR A 98 -9.52 1.81 -4.83
CA TYR A 98 -8.68 0.64 -4.60
C TYR A 98 -9.27 -0.32 -3.55
N LEU A 99 -9.86 0.21 -2.48
CA LEU A 99 -10.47 -0.62 -1.44
C LEU A 99 -11.59 -1.51 -1.99
N ASP A 100 -12.45 -0.97 -2.85
CA ASP A 100 -13.59 -1.72 -3.39
C ASP A 100 -13.17 -2.64 -4.55
N GLU A 101 -12.50 -2.07 -5.55
CA GLU A 101 -12.20 -2.74 -6.82
C GLU A 101 -11.10 -3.80 -6.71
N VAL A 102 -10.16 -3.62 -5.78
CA VAL A 102 -9.00 -4.51 -5.63
C VAL A 102 -9.10 -5.28 -4.33
N LEU A 103 -9.05 -4.59 -3.19
CA LEU A 103 -8.87 -5.25 -1.90
C LEU A 103 -10.09 -6.11 -1.52
N LEU A 104 -11.29 -5.51 -1.51
CA LEU A 104 -12.52 -6.22 -1.19
C LEU A 104 -12.86 -7.27 -2.25
N ALA A 105 -12.63 -6.98 -3.53
CA ALA A 105 -12.81 -7.93 -4.61
C ALA A 105 -11.94 -9.18 -4.43
N GLU A 106 -10.64 -9.03 -4.13
CA GLU A 106 -9.73 -10.16 -3.93
C GLU A 106 -10.01 -10.93 -2.64
N ILE A 107 -10.35 -10.25 -1.54
CA ILE A 107 -10.79 -10.93 -0.31
C ILE A 107 -12.01 -11.79 -0.61
N ASN A 108 -13.01 -11.25 -1.31
CA ASN A 108 -14.21 -11.98 -1.68
C ASN A 108 -13.93 -13.16 -2.60
N ARG A 109 -13.04 -13.01 -3.60
CA ARG A 109 -12.60 -14.14 -4.45
C ARG A 109 -11.98 -15.26 -3.62
N ASN A 110 -11.18 -14.94 -2.60
CA ASN A 110 -10.58 -15.94 -1.73
C ASN A 110 -11.58 -16.56 -0.75
N LEU A 111 -12.53 -15.78 -0.22
CA LEU A 111 -13.61 -16.29 0.61
C LEU A 111 -14.54 -17.23 -0.17
N ASP A 112 -14.82 -16.93 -1.44
CA ASP A 112 -15.62 -17.79 -2.32
C ASP A 112 -14.93 -19.16 -2.52
N LYS A 113 -13.60 -19.20 -2.68
CA LYS A 113 -12.82 -20.45 -2.73
C LYS A 113 -12.94 -21.27 -1.44
N GLU A 114 -12.98 -20.59 -0.29
CA GLU A 114 -13.16 -21.22 1.01
C GLU A 114 -14.65 -21.48 1.35
N LYS A 115 -15.57 -21.25 0.40
CA LYS A 115 -17.03 -21.38 0.56
C LYS A 115 -17.58 -20.59 1.74
N ALA A 116 -16.95 -19.47 2.07
CA ALA A 116 -17.32 -18.62 3.17
C ALA A 116 -18.17 -17.43 2.71
N ARG A 117 -18.88 -16.81 3.66
CA ARG A 117 -19.66 -15.59 3.39
C ARG A 117 -18.76 -14.46 2.89
N ARG A 118 -19.15 -13.78 1.82
CA ARG A 118 -18.51 -12.55 1.35
C ARG A 118 -18.47 -11.45 2.42
N ILE A 119 -17.53 -10.54 2.31
CA ILE A 119 -17.32 -9.38 3.16
C ILE A 119 -17.76 -8.11 2.42
N GLY A 120 -18.40 -7.19 3.16
CA GLY A 120 -18.67 -5.83 2.69
C GLY A 120 -17.80 -4.80 3.43
N LEU A 121 -17.78 -3.56 2.96
CA LEU A 121 -16.96 -2.48 3.51
C LEU A 121 -17.15 -2.32 5.03
N GLY A 122 -18.39 -2.36 5.54
CA GLY A 122 -18.66 -2.21 6.97
C GLY A 122 -18.07 -3.33 7.84
N GLU A 123 -18.08 -4.58 7.36
CA GLU A 123 -17.45 -5.71 8.07
C GLU A 123 -15.93 -5.60 8.01
N PHE A 124 -15.38 -5.11 6.88
CA PHE A 124 -13.96 -4.84 6.74
C PHE A 124 -13.47 -3.69 7.63
N LEU A 125 -14.22 -2.59 7.73
CA LEU A 125 -13.93 -1.50 8.66
C LEU A 125 -13.97 -1.97 10.11
N ARG A 126 -14.88 -2.88 10.47
CA ARG A 126 -14.88 -3.51 11.80
C ARG A 126 -13.61 -4.33 12.02
N PHE A 127 -13.19 -5.13 11.04
CA PHE A 127 -11.94 -5.88 11.09
C PHE A 127 -10.72 -4.96 11.31
N LEU A 128 -10.64 -3.84 10.60
CA LEU A 128 -9.61 -2.82 10.82
C LEU A 128 -9.71 -2.20 12.22
N GLY A 129 -10.90 -1.83 12.66
CA GLY A 129 -11.13 -1.28 13.99
C GLY A 129 -10.63 -2.20 15.11
N LEU A 130 -10.80 -3.52 14.97
CA LEU A 130 -10.23 -4.50 15.90
C LEU A 130 -8.70 -4.48 15.90
N TRP A 131 -8.05 -4.34 14.74
CA TRP A 131 -6.59 -4.17 14.65
C TRP A 131 -6.12 -2.89 15.35
N TYR A 132 -6.77 -1.76 15.09
CA TYR A 132 -6.46 -0.49 15.76
C TYR A 132 -6.63 -0.59 17.27
N TYR A 133 -7.70 -1.23 17.74
CA TYR A 133 -7.93 -1.43 19.16
C TYR A 133 -6.86 -2.33 19.78
N MET A 134 -6.45 -3.43 19.12
CA MET A 134 -5.37 -4.27 19.63
C MET A 134 -4.04 -3.53 19.72
N ALA A 135 -3.77 -2.59 18.80
CA ALA A 135 -2.55 -1.80 18.78
C ALA A 135 -2.42 -0.84 19.99
N THR A 136 -3.51 -0.54 20.71
CA THR A 136 -3.44 0.31 21.91
C THR A 136 -2.95 -0.43 23.16
N PHE A 137 -2.88 -1.76 23.12
CA PHE A 137 -2.44 -2.60 24.23
C PHE A 137 -1.01 -3.11 24.02
N LYS A 138 -0.22 -3.11 25.08
CA LYS A 138 1.10 -3.76 25.13
C LYS A 138 1.02 -5.03 25.98
N GLY A 139 1.72 -6.08 25.57
CA GLY A 139 1.79 -7.35 26.31
C GLY A 139 0.56 -8.25 26.21
N VAL A 140 -0.48 -7.84 25.48
CA VAL A 140 -1.69 -8.64 25.24
C VAL A 140 -1.55 -9.36 23.90
N THR A 141 -1.76 -10.67 23.90
CA THR A 141 -1.74 -11.46 22.66
C THR A 141 -3.08 -11.39 21.94
N ARG A 142 -3.07 -11.48 20.61
CA ARG A 142 -4.29 -11.47 19.78
C ARG A 142 -5.34 -12.48 20.26
N ALA A 143 -4.91 -13.68 20.66
CA ALA A 143 -5.82 -14.74 21.11
C ALA A 143 -6.60 -14.36 22.39
N GLN A 144 -6.03 -13.52 23.26
CA GLN A 144 -6.67 -13.13 24.52
C GLN A 144 -7.94 -12.29 24.31
N PHE A 145 -8.06 -11.55 23.20
CA PHE A 145 -9.27 -10.80 22.86
C PHE A 145 -10.48 -11.69 22.53
N TRP A 146 -10.24 -12.97 22.22
CA TRP A 146 -11.28 -14.00 22.02
C TRP A 146 -11.20 -15.11 23.07
N SER A 147 -10.63 -14.81 24.24
CA SER A 147 -10.62 -15.75 25.36
C SER A 147 -11.97 -15.81 26.03
N THR A 148 -12.39 -17.00 26.46
CA THR A 148 -13.58 -17.20 27.29
C THR A 148 -13.30 -17.02 28.79
N LYS A 149 -12.04 -16.78 29.17
CA LYS A 149 -11.69 -16.49 30.56
C LYS A 149 -12.30 -15.16 31.00
N ASP A 150 -12.59 -15.05 32.29
CA ASP A 150 -13.05 -13.81 32.88
C ASP A 150 -12.05 -12.67 32.67
N ILE A 151 -12.56 -11.44 32.65
CA ILE A 151 -11.73 -10.25 32.48
C ILE A 151 -11.02 -9.98 33.80
N ASP A 152 -9.70 -10.05 33.78
CA ASP A 152 -8.85 -9.71 34.91
C ASP A 152 -8.20 -8.33 34.67
N PRO A 153 -8.23 -7.40 35.64
CA PRO A 153 -7.58 -6.09 35.50
C PRO A 153 -6.06 -6.18 35.34
N TYR A 154 -5.45 -7.28 35.79
CA TYR A 154 -3.99 -7.46 35.81
C TYR A 154 -3.47 -8.38 34.70
N SER A 155 -4.36 -9.02 33.93
CA SER A 155 -3.99 -10.05 32.97
C SER A 155 -4.98 -10.18 31.81
N GLY A 156 -4.43 -10.30 30.60
CA GLY A 156 -5.20 -10.53 29.38
C GLY A 156 -5.83 -9.26 28.80
N ALA A 157 -6.78 -9.44 27.88
CA ALA A 157 -7.45 -8.31 27.23
C ALA A 157 -8.54 -7.74 28.15
N LEU A 158 -8.68 -6.41 28.20
CA LEU A 158 -9.75 -5.76 28.96
C LEU A 158 -11.13 -5.85 28.27
N ILE A 159 -11.15 -6.14 26.97
CA ILE A 159 -12.38 -6.27 26.17
C ILE A 159 -12.36 -7.62 25.43
N ARG A 160 -13.57 -8.15 25.20
CA ARG A 160 -13.81 -9.35 24.41
C ARG A 160 -14.42 -9.00 23.06
N PHE A 161 -13.91 -9.61 22.00
CA PHE A 161 -14.32 -9.31 20.63
C PHE A 161 -15.48 -10.18 20.11
N HIS A 162 -15.94 -11.16 20.89
CA HIS A 162 -17.02 -12.09 20.48
C HIS A 162 -18.29 -11.39 19.98
N GLY A 163 -18.68 -10.27 20.59
CA GLY A 163 -19.85 -9.49 20.15
C GLY A 163 -19.64 -8.69 18.85
N MET A 164 -18.40 -8.45 18.45
CA MET A 164 -18.06 -7.67 17.24
C MET A 164 -17.77 -8.58 16.04
N MET A 165 -16.93 -9.59 16.23
CA MET A 165 -16.51 -10.54 15.20
C MET A 165 -16.00 -11.83 15.86
N SER A 166 -16.30 -13.00 15.30
CA SER A 166 -15.74 -14.26 15.81
C SER A 166 -14.26 -14.40 15.45
N LYS A 167 -13.49 -15.12 16.28
CA LYS A 167 -12.06 -15.40 16.01
C LYS A 167 -11.86 -16.08 14.65
N GLN A 168 -12.72 -17.05 14.35
CA GLN A 168 -12.69 -17.77 13.07
C GLN A 168 -12.89 -16.81 11.89
N ARG A 169 -13.88 -15.91 11.97
CA ARG A 169 -14.13 -14.92 10.91
C ARG A 169 -12.96 -13.97 10.75
N PHE A 170 -12.37 -13.52 11.87
CA PHE A 170 -11.21 -12.64 11.86
C PHE A 170 -9.98 -13.32 11.21
N ASP A 171 -9.64 -14.53 11.65
CA ASP A 171 -8.51 -15.30 11.11
C ASP A 171 -8.72 -15.64 9.62
N LEU A 172 -9.97 -15.89 9.22
CA LEU A 172 -10.34 -16.13 7.83
C LEU A 172 -10.12 -14.89 6.96
N ILE A 173 -10.63 -13.72 7.37
CA ILE A 173 -10.41 -12.46 6.65
C ILE A 173 -8.91 -12.18 6.53
N LEU A 174 -8.18 -12.33 7.63
CA LEU A 174 -6.72 -12.13 7.67
C LEU A 174 -5.99 -13.02 6.64
N LYS A 175 -6.38 -14.30 6.54
CA LYS A 175 -5.81 -15.25 5.58
C LYS A 175 -6.15 -14.90 4.13
N SER A 176 -7.36 -14.36 3.90
CA SER A 176 -7.86 -13.99 2.58
C SER A 176 -7.33 -12.66 2.04
N LEU A 177 -6.65 -11.85 2.87
CA LEU A 177 -6.07 -10.55 2.45
C LEU A 177 -5.10 -10.70 1.28
N ARG A 178 -5.34 -9.96 0.20
CA ARG A 178 -4.44 -9.78 -0.94
C ARG A 178 -4.52 -8.33 -1.39
N TYR A 179 -3.37 -7.69 -1.61
CA TYR A 179 -3.27 -6.26 -1.92
C TYR A 179 -2.95 -5.98 -3.40
N THR A 180 -2.99 -7.00 -4.24
CA THR A 180 -2.80 -6.87 -5.68
C THR A 180 -3.65 -7.89 -6.41
N ASN A 181 -4.25 -7.46 -7.52
CA ASN A 181 -4.93 -8.33 -8.49
C ASN A 181 -4.13 -8.45 -9.80
N ARG A 182 -2.95 -7.83 -9.87
CA ARG A 182 -2.09 -7.84 -11.05
C ARG A 182 -1.26 -9.12 -11.10
N LEU A 183 -0.94 -9.54 -12.31
CA LEU A 183 0.00 -10.64 -12.53
C LEU A 183 1.40 -10.24 -12.06
N ALA A 184 2.15 -11.22 -11.55
CA ALA A 184 3.54 -11.02 -11.18
C ALA A 184 4.34 -10.55 -12.41
N PRO A 185 5.18 -9.51 -12.28
CA PRO A 185 6.02 -9.05 -13.37
C PRO A 185 7.05 -10.11 -13.76
N ALA A 186 7.59 -9.99 -14.97
CA ALA A 186 8.62 -10.89 -15.47
C ALA A 186 9.97 -10.73 -14.74
N TYR A 187 10.15 -9.63 -14.00
CA TYR A 187 11.34 -9.32 -13.21
C TYR A 187 11.06 -9.47 -11.72
N GLU A 188 12.12 -9.58 -10.91
CA GLU A 188 11.99 -9.68 -9.46
C GLU A 188 11.53 -8.34 -8.85
N ASP A 189 10.26 -8.26 -8.46
CA ASP A 189 9.72 -7.15 -7.69
C ASP A 189 9.31 -7.61 -6.28
N LYS A 190 10.14 -7.27 -5.29
CA LYS A 190 9.92 -7.60 -3.87
C LYS A 190 8.67 -6.93 -3.29
N PHE A 191 8.20 -5.83 -3.88
CA PHE A 191 7.04 -5.08 -3.43
C PHE A 191 5.80 -5.33 -4.31
N HIS A 192 5.87 -6.26 -5.28
CA HIS A 192 4.76 -6.55 -6.19
C HIS A 192 3.43 -6.77 -5.45
N GLY A 193 3.48 -7.49 -4.34
CA GLY A 193 2.32 -7.83 -3.52
C GLY A 193 1.55 -6.62 -2.98
N ILE A 194 2.18 -5.44 -2.86
CA ILE A 194 1.59 -4.20 -2.34
C ILE A 194 1.72 -3.00 -3.30
N ARG A 195 2.34 -3.19 -4.47
CA ARG A 195 2.64 -2.11 -5.43
C ARG A 195 1.39 -1.31 -5.80
N GLN A 196 0.30 -2.00 -6.07
CA GLN A 196 -0.98 -1.40 -6.44
C GLN A 196 -1.58 -0.54 -5.31
N LEU A 197 -1.38 -0.92 -4.05
CA LEU A 197 -1.77 -0.09 -2.89
C LEU A 197 -0.92 1.18 -2.82
N ILE A 198 0.39 1.07 -3.05
CA ILE A 198 1.31 2.22 -3.00
C ILE A 198 0.90 3.23 -4.08
N GLU A 199 0.71 2.78 -5.32
CA GLU A 199 0.28 3.63 -6.43
C GLU A 199 -1.03 4.36 -6.11
N ALA A 200 -2.02 3.63 -5.59
CA ALA A 200 -3.32 4.20 -5.24
C ALA A 200 -3.26 5.18 -4.06
N ALA A 201 -2.31 5.02 -3.14
CA ALA A 201 -2.11 5.94 -2.02
C ALA A 201 -1.36 7.23 -2.41
N THR A 202 -0.66 7.22 -3.55
CA THR A 202 0.12 8.36 -4.05
C THR A 202 -0.58 9.15 -5.17
N SER A 203 -1.64 8.60 -5.75
CA SER A 203 -2.48 9.23 -6.78
C SER A 203 -3.47 10.22 -6.18
#